data_AF-A0A453LNZ5-F1
#
_entry.id   AF-A0A453LNZ5-F1
#
_cell.length_a   1.000
_cell.length_b   1.000
_cell.length_c   1.000
_cell.angle_alpha   90.00
_cell.angle_beta   90.00
_cell.angle_gamma   90.00
#
_symmetry.space_group_name_H-M   'P 1'
#
loop_
_entity.id
_entity.type
_entity.pdbx_description
1 polymer ?
#
loop_
_entity_poly.entity_id
_entity_poly.type
_entity_poly.pdbx_seq_one_letter_code
_entity_poly.pdbx_strand_id
1 'polypeptide(L)'
;SLAKKKTPPNPSPSMILSAFLLICCAVATWTVSPAKARQSQSPSSEMGADHHQAYGTLDQVKAALQRVGLESSNLIIGVDFTKSNQWTGKRCFGGRSLHDLAAGPNPYEEAIGIVGDTLSAYDEDNAIPCFGFGDTSTHDQGVFSFYGDRRPCAGIPEALLRYREIAATVQLSG
;
A
#
# COMPACT_ATOMS: atom_id res chain seq x y z
N SER A 1 -18.34 48.67 -0.91
CA SER A 1 -17.05 48.10 -0.51
C SER A 1 -17.24 46.61 -0.28
N LEU A 2 -16.94 45.76 -1.27
CA LEU A 2 -17.06 44.30 -1.16
C LEU A 2 -15.67 43.69 -1.02
N ALA A 3 -15.40 43.06 0.12
CA ALA A 3 -14.18 42.33 0.38
C ALA A 3 -14.15 41.03 -0.44
N LYS A 4 -13.20 40.92 -1.38
CA LYS A 4 -12.88 39.66 -2.06
C LYS A 4 -12.16 38.74 -1.07
N LYS A 5 -12.79 37.62 -0.70
CA LYS A 5 -12.17 36.54 0.08
C LYS A 5 -11.14 35.82 -0.81
N LYS A 6 -9.87 35.88 -0.43
CA LYS A 6 -8.74 35.27 -1.13
C LYS A 6 -8.75 33.76 -0.84
N THR A 7 -9.06 32.94 -1.83
CA THR A 7 -8.97 31.46 -1.74
C THR A 7 -7.50 31.04 -1.68
N PRO A 8 -7.12 30.05 -0.86
CA PRO A 8 -5.75 29.54 -0.84
C PRO A 8 -5.41 28.87 -2.18
N PRO A 9 -4.13 28.89 -2.61
CA PRO A 9 -3.72 28.27 -3.87
C PRO A 9 -3.85 26.74 -3.78
N ASN A 10 -4.40 26.13 -4.83
CA ASN A 10 -4.40 24.67 -4.99
C ASN A 10 -2.94 24.16 -5.04
N PRO A 11 -2.61 23.08 -4.32
CA PRO A 11 -1.29 22.46 -4.42
C PRO A 11 -1.06 21.95 -5.85
N SER A 12 0.14 22.18 -6.39
CA SER A 12 0.49 21.75 -7.74
C SER A 12 0.54 20.21 -7.84
N PRO A 13 0.16 19.61 -8.99
CA PRO A 13 0.19 18.16 -9.20
C PRO A 13 1.55 17.50 -8.96
N SER A 14 2.63 18.29 -9.07
CA SER A 14 4.01 17.85 -8.82
C SER A 14 4.31 17.51 -7.35
N MET A 15 3.52 18.01 -6.39
CA MET A 15 3.76 17.79 -4.96
C MET A 15 3.07 16.52 -4.42
N ILE A 16 2.05 16.02 -5.12
CA ILE A 16 1.31 14.82 -4.70
C ILE A 16 1.97 13.54 -5.23
N LEU A 17 2.64 13.61 -6.39
CA LEU A 17 3.43 12.50 -6.94
C LEU A 17 4.70 12.20 -6.12
N SER A 18 5.20 13.16 -5.35
CA SER A 18 6.41 12.99 -4.53
C SER A 18 6.15 12.25 -3.20
N ALA A 19 4.90 12.16 -2.74
CA ALA A 19 4.56 11.47 -1.49
C ALA A 19 4.34 9.95 -1.70
N PHE A 20 3.85 9.53 -2.88
CA PHE A 20 3.60 8.13 -3.19
C PHE A 20 4.84 7.36 -3.71
N LEU A 21 5.86 8.07 -4.20
CA LEU A 21 7.13 7.45 -4.61
C LEU A 21 8.06 7.13 -3.41
N LEU A 22 7.80 7.69 -2.23
CA LEU A 22 8.66 7.51 -1.05
C LEU A 22 8.52 6.14 -0.38
N ILE A 23 7.42 5.41 -0.62
CA ILE A 23 7.26 4.04 -0.11
C ILE A 23 8.03 3.04 -0.98
N CYS A 24 8.24 3.32 -2.27
CA CYS A 24 8.90 2.39 -3.20
C CYS A 24 10.41 2.64 -3.40
N CYS A 25 10.92 3.87 -3.25
CA CYS A 25 12.36 4.15 -3.45
C CYS A 25 13.26 3.84 -2.24
N ALA A 26 12.72 3.81 -1.01
CA ALA A 26 13.53 3.52 0.18
C ALA A 26 14.07 2.07 0.23
N VAL A 27 13.42 1.13 -0.47
CA VAL A 27 13.78 -0.30 -0.45
C VAL A 27 14.93 -0.62 -1.43
N ALA A 28 15.12 0.18 -2.48
CA ALA A 28 16.06 -0.15 -3.56
C ALA A 28 17.51 0.31 -3.30
N THR A 29 17.75 1.28 -2.41
CA THR A 29 19.09 1.86 -2.19
C THR A 29 19.91 1.22 -1.07
N TRP A 30 19.31 0.32 -0.27
CA TRP A 30 20.02 -0.37 0.83
C TRP A 30 20.55 -1.76 0.47
N THR A 31 20.29 -2.27 -0.74
CA THR A 31 20.65 -3.65 -1.11
C THR A 31 22.05 -3.80 -1.72
N VAL A 32 22.82 -2.72 -1.89
CA VAL A 32 24.19 -2.83 -2.42
C VAL A 32 25.14 -1.86 -1.70
N SER A 33 25.89 -2.37 -0.72
CA SER A 33 27.25 -1.86 -0.46
C SER A 33 28.16 -2.97 0.10
N PRO A 34 29.44 -3.03 -0.33
CA PRO A 34 30.30 -4.19 -0.17
C PRO A 34 31.02 -4.23 1.18
N ALA A 35 31.32 -5.44 1.62
CA ALA A 35 32.06 -5.75 2.84
C ALA A 35 33.44 -5.08 2.90
N LYS A 36 33.87 -4.66 4.10
CA LYS A 36 35.29 -4.43 4.42
C LYS A 36 35.63 -4.84 5.86
N ALA A 37 36.77 -5.49 5.97
CA ALA A 37 37.23 -6.27 7.13
C ALA A 37 37.84 -5.43 8.27
N ARG A 38 37.46 -5.84 9.50
CA ARG A 38 38.20 -5.97 10.79
C ARG A 38 39.32 -4.98 11.14
N GLN A 39 39.20 -4.30 12.29
CA GLN A 39 40.18 -4.36 13.41
C GLN A 39 39.62 -3.75 14.72
N SER A 40 40.14 -4.27 15.83
CA SER A 40 39.76 -4.15 17.25
C SER A 40 40.19 -2.86 17.95
N GLN A 41 39.39 -2.36 18.91
CA GLN A 41 39.76 -1.93 20.29
C GLN A 41 38.57 -1.23 21.00
N SER A 42 38.37 -1.53 22.29
CA SER A 42 37.35 -1.00 23.23
C SER A 42 37.90 0.15 24.10
N PRO A 43 37.16 0.83 25.02
CA PRO A 43 35.71 0.87 25.29
C PRO A 43 35.13 2.31 25.43
N SER A 44 33.81 2.38 25.71
CA SER A 44 33.02 3.46 26.32
C SER A 44 32.64 4.69 25.49
N SER A 45 31.51 4.60 24.78
CA SER A 45 30.67 5.75 24.42
C SER A 45 29.32 5.33 23.83
N GLU A 46 28.27 6.03 24.29
CA GLU A 46 27.18 6.59 23.49
C GLU A 46 25.94 5.76 23.07
N MET A 47 24.80 6.37 23.45
CA MET A 47 23.59 6.60 22.65
C MET A 47 23.02 5.39 21.91
N GLY A 48 21.99 4.80 22.54
CA GLY A 48 21.29 3.61 22.07
C GLY A 48 20.79 3.70 20.64
N ALA A 49 21.44 2.92 19.79
CA ALA A 49 20.90 2.02 18.78
C ALA A 49 19.52 2.37 18.18
N ASP A 50 19.59 2.78 16.92
CA ASP A 50 18.54 2.68 15.91
C ASP A 50 17.82 1.32 15.98
N HIS A 51 16.59 1.31 16.49
CA HIS A 51 15.78 0.12 16.72
C HIS A 51 15.11 -0.33 15.41
N HIS A 52 15.87 -0.87 14.46
CA HIS A 52 15.28 -1.62 13.36
C HIS A 52 14.83 -3.00 13.88
N GLN A 53 13.66 -3.04 14.50
CA GLN A 53 13.10 -4.28 15.02
C GLN A 53 12.59 -5.13 13.87
N ALA A 54 13.42 -6.08 13.43
CA ALA A 54 13.04 -7.05 12.42
C ALA A 54 11.93 -7.97 12.98
N TYR A 55 10.73 -7.82 12.45
CA TYR A 55 9.62 -8.74 12.71
C TYR A 55 9.69 -9.90 11.72
N GLY A 56 9.94 -11.11 12.23
CA GLY A 56 10.08 -12.32 11.43
C GLY A 56 8.78 -13.07 11.19
N THR A 57 7.69 -12.71 11.89
CA THR A 57 6.37 -13.35 11.72
C THR A 57 5.24 -12.34 11.83
N LEU A 58 4.07 -12.70 11.29
CA LEU A 58 2.86 -11.91 11.38
C LEU A 58 2.44 -11.64 12.84
N ASP A 59 2.59 -12.64 13.70
CA ASP A 59 2.23 -12.52 15.12
C ASP A 59 3.12 -11.52 15.86
N GLN A 60 4.39 -11.39 15.45
CA GLN A 60 5.29 -10.37 16.02
C GLN A 60 4.85 -8.97 15.60
N VAL A 61 4.40 -8.79 14.35
CA VAL A 61 3.83 -7.51 13.90
C VAL A 61 2.54 -7.19 14.68
N LYS A 62 1.65 -8.17 14.86
CA LYS A 62 0.42 -8.00 15.66
C LYS A 62 0.74 -7.55 17.10
N ALA A 63 1.65 -8.26 17.78
CA ALA A 63 2.03 -7.94 19.15
C ALA A 63 2.71 -6.57 19.26
N ALA A 64 3.47 -6.14 18.24
CA ALA A 64 4.05 -4.82 18.20
C ALA A 64 2.99 -3.72 18.05
N LEU A 65 2.01 -3.90 17.15
CA LEU A 65 0.92 -2.94 16.97
C LEU A 65 0.10 -2.75 18.25
N GLN A 66 -0.15 -3.81 19.01
CA GLN A 66 -0.81 -3.72 20.33
C GLN A 66 -0.02 -2.90 21.34
N ARG A 67 1.31 -3.07 21.39
CA ARG A 67 2.17 -2.32 22.33
C ARG A 67 2.23 -0.83 22.03
N VAL A 68 1.99 -0.43 20.79
CA VAL A 68 1.96 0.97 20.36
C VAL A 68 0.58 1.60 20.61
N GLY A 69 -0.39 0.83 21.11
CA GLY A 69 -1.71 1.33 21.48
C GLY A 69 -2.69 1.42 20.31
N LEU A 70 -2.51 0.58 19.27
CA LEU A 70 -3.56 0.40 18.28
C LEU A 70 -4.68 -0.42 18.90
N GLU A 71 -5.62 0.26 19.57
CA GLU A 71 -6.79 -0.35 20.19
C GLU A 71 -7.92 -0.51 19.18
N SER A 72 -8.01 0.43 18.24
CA SER A 72 -8.97 0.40 17.14
C SER A 72 -8.52 1.25 15.95
N SER A 73 -9.00 0.89 14.77
CA SER A 73 -8.70 1.52 13.49
C SER A 73 -9.85 1.29 12.51
N ASN A 74 -9.86 2.04 11.42
CA ASN A 74 -10.69 1.75 10.26
C ASN A 74 -9.77 1.59 9.04
N LEU A 75 -10.03 0.55 8.24
CA LEU A 75 -9.24 0.26 7.06
C LEU A 75 -9.87 0.85 5.80
N ILE A 76 -9.03 1.42 4.93
CA ILE A 76 -9.39 1.82 3.57
C ILE A 76 -8.42 1.15 2.60
N ILE A 77 -8.96 0.58 1.51
CA ILE A 77 -8.16 -0.07 0.47
C ILE A 77 -8.24 0.73 -0.84
N GLY A 78 -7.08 1.07 -1.39
CA GLY A 78 -6.94 1.67 -2.72
C GLY A 78 -6.11 0.76 -3.62
N VAL A 79 -6.63 0.45 -4.80
CA VAL A 79 -5.98 -0.42 -5.78
C VAL A 79 -5.63 0.35 -7.05
N ASP A 80 -4.34 0.33 -7.39
CA ASP A 80 -3.80 0.89 -8.63
C ASP A 80 -4.12 -0.05 -9.81
N PHE A 81 -4.92 0.43 -10.77
CA PHE A 81 -5.26 -0.25 -12.02
C PHE A 81 -4.60 0.43 -13.25
N THR A 82 -3.41 1.02 -13.07
CA THR A 82 -2.64 1.58 -14.17
C THR A 82 -2.03 0.50 -15.06
N LYS A 83 -1.76 0.86 -16.32
CA LYS A 83 -1.21 0.02 -17.38
C LYS A 83 0.18 -0.48 -17.06
N SER A 84 0.96 0.23 -16.24
CA SER A 84 2.28 -0.21 -15.77
C SER A 84 2.27 -1.60 -15.13
N ASN A 85 1.16 -1.98 -14.51
CA ASN A 85 0.99 -3.30 -13.91
C ASN A 85 1.03 -4.46 -14.92
N GLN A 86 1.00 -4.19 -16.23
CA GLN A 86 1.16 -5.22 -17.26
C GLN A 86 2.60 -5.75 -17.37
N TRP A 87 3.62 -4.91 -17.10
CA TRP A 87 5.03 -5.28 -17.30
C TRP A 87 5.88 -5.23 -16.04
N THR A 88 5.42 -4.58 -14.96
CA THR A 88 6.20 -4.48 -13.71
C THR A 88 6.42 -5.83 -13.04
N GLY A 89 5.56 -6.83 -13.32
CA GLY A 89 5.76 -8.22 -12.89
C GLY A 89 6.90 -8.98 -13.58
N LYS A 90 7.65 -8.33 -14.48
CA LYS A 90 8.75 -8.95 -15.24
C LYS A 90 9.78 -9.70 -14.39
N ARG A 91 10.09 -9.17 -13.19
CA ARG A 91 11.12 -9.74 -12.30
C ARG A 91 10.54 -10.43 -11.07
N CYS A 92 9.36 -10.05 -10.60
CA CYS A 92 8.78 -10.50 -9.34
C CYS A 92 7.59 -11.46 -9.51
N PHE A 93 6.96 -11.51 -10.68
CA PHE A 93 5.76 -12.31 -10.91
C PHE A 93 5.82 -13.10 -12.22
N GLY A 94 7.01 -13.64 -12.52
CA GLY A 94 7.21 -14.57 -13.63
C GLY A 94 6.95 -13.98 -15.01
N GLY A 95 7.09 -12.66 -15.20
CA GLY A 95 6.79 -12.03 -16.49
C GLY A 95 5.33 -11.59 -16.67
N ARG A 96 4.45 -11.90 -15.72
CA ARG A 96 3.00 -11.69 -15.85
C ARG A 96 2.58 -10.32 -15.34
N SER A 97 1.34 -9.94 -15.64
CA SER A 97 0.74 -8.75 -15.04
C SER A 97 0.58 -8.94 -13.54
N LEU A 98 0.75 -7.87 -12.77
CA LEU A 98 0.50 -7.87 -11.32
C LEU A 98 -0.97 -8.07 -10.96
N HIS A 99 -1.90 -7.92 -11.92
CA HIS A 99 -3.32 -8.25 -11.77
C HIS A 99 -3.71 -9.60 -12.39
N ASP A 100 -2.76 -10.41 -12.88
CA ASP A 100 -3.09 -11.70 -13.49
C ASP A 100 -3.75 -12.63 -12.46
N LEU A 101 -4.89 -13.23 -12.83
CA LEU A 101 -5.73 -14.06 -11.95
C LEU A 101 -5.59 -15.56 -12.20
N ALA A 102 -4.81 -15.98 -13.20
CA ALA A 102 -4.82 -17.34 -13.73
C ALA A 102 -3.97 -18.35 -12.94
N ALA A 103 -2.99 -17.90 -12.17
CA ALA A 103 -1.91 -18.77 -11.68
C ALA A 103 -1.76 -18.82 -10.14
N GLY A 104 -2.82 -18.46 -9.42
CA GLY A 104 -2.82 -18.29 -7.97
C GLY A 104 -2.96 -16.81 -7.56
N PRO A 105 -2.82 -16.51 -6.25
CA PRO A 105 -2.88 -15.14 -5.75
C PRO A 105 -1.81 -14.28 -6.45
N ASN A 106 -2.24 -13.14 -7.00
CA ASN A 106 -1.29 -12.14 -7.47
C ASN A 106 -0.80 -11.23 -6.34
N PRO A 107 0.24 -10.40 -6.57
CA PRO A 107 0.81 -9.57 -5.52
C PRO A 107 -0.19 -8.62 -4.83
N TYR A 108 -1.24 -8.17 -5.52
CA TYR A 108 -2.30 -7.38 -4.88
C TYR A 108 -3.18 -8.24 -3.97
N GLU A 109 -3.52 -9.47 -4.38
CA GLU A 109 -4.28 -10.40 -3.52
C GLU A 109 -3.48 -10.78 -2.27
N GLU A 110 -2.18 -11.04 -2.41
CA GLU A 110 -1.31 -11.31 -1.28
C GLU A 110 -1.23 -10.11 -0.33
N ALA A 111 -1.05 -8.90 -0.88
CA ALA A 111 -0.97 -7.68 -0.07
C ALA A 111 -2.28 -7.42 0.69
N ILE A 112 -3.43 -7.50 0.02
CA ILE A 112 -4.75 -7.34 0.64
C ILE A 112 -4.96 -8.41 1.72
N GLY A 113 -4.55 -9.65 1.45
CA GLY A 113 -4.61 -10.76 2.42
C GLY A 113 -3.76 -10.49 3.67
N ILE A 114 -2.50 -10.08 3.51
CA ILE A 114 -1.58 -9.78 4.62
C ILE A 114 -2.10 -8.60 5.45
N VAL A 115 -2.59 -7.54 4.80
CA VAL A 115 -3.22 -6.41 5.47
C VAL A 115 -4.42 -6.88 6.28
N GLY A 116 -5.23 -7.76 5.71
CA GLY A 116 -6.36 -8.35 6.41
C GLY A 116 -5.94 -9.18 7.62
N ASP A 117 -5.01 -10.10 7.44
CA ASP A 117 -4.57 -10.98 8.54
C ASP A 117 -3.90 -10.20 9.67
N THR A 118 -3.28 -9.05 9.38
CA THR A 118 -2.62 -8.19 10.39
C THR A 118 -3.56 -7.21 11.06
N LEU A 119 -4.42 -6.52 10.29
CA LEU A 119 -5.14 -5.33 10.74
C LEU A 119 -6.64 -5.57 10.98
N SER A 120 -7.24 -6.63 10.43
CA SER A 120 -8.69 -6.88 10.59
C SER A 120 -9.13 -7.04 12.05
N ALA A 121 -8.25 -7.50 12.94
CA ALA A 121 -8.53 -7.62 14.37
C ALA A 121 -8.70 -6.27 15.09
N TYR A 122 -8.29 -5.18 14.45
CA TYR A 122 -8.40 -3.81 14.97
C TYR A 122 -9.42 -2.99 14.20
N ASP A 123 -10.12 -3.56 13.21
CA ASP A 123 -11.14 -2.85 12.45
C ASP A 123 -12.47 -2.87 13.22
N GLU A 124 -12.99 -1.69 13.58
CA GLU A 124 -14.13 -1.60 14.52
C GLU A 124 -15.44 -2.14 13.94
N ASP A 125 -15.66 -1.99 12.64
CA ASP A 125 -16.93 -2.26 11.97
C ASP A 125 -16.83 -3.32 10.87
N ASN A 126 -15.62 -3.76 10.51
CA ASN A 126 -15.36 -4.65 9.38
C ASN A 126 -15.93 -4.09 8.06
N ALA A 127 -16.12 -2.76 7.97
CA ALA A 127 -16.71 -2.08 6.84
C ALA A 127 -15.62 -1.31 6.11
N ILE A 128 -15.00 -1.95 5.12
CA ILE A 128 -13.80 -1.46 4.45
C ILE A 128 -14.17 -0.72 3.17
N PRO A 129 -14.04 0.62 3.09
CA PRO A 129 -14.17 1.33 1.82
C PRO A 129 -13.06 0.88 0.86
N CYS A 130 -13.45 0.42 -0.32
CA CYS A 130 -12.52 -0.05 -1.36
C CYS A 130 -12.67 0.76 -2.65
N PHE A 131 -11.54 1.20 -3.19
CA PHE A 131 -11.46 2.06 -4.37
C PHE A 131 -10.42 1.56 -5.37
N GLY A 132 -10.68 1.80 -6.65
CA GLY A 132 -9.71 1.65 -7.73
C GLY A 132 -9.39 2.99 -8.39
N PHE A 133 -8.21 3.09 -9.01
CA PHE A 133 -7.78 4.29 -9.75
C PHE A 133 -6.82 3.93 -10.88
N GLY A 134 -6.61 4.84 -11.84
CA GLY A 134 -5.67 4.64 -12.95
C GLY A 134 -6.20 3.77 -14.08
N ASP A 135 -7.47 3.37 -14.04
CA ASP A 135 -8.14 2.71 -15.16
C ASP A 135 -8.60 3.73 -16.21
N THR A 136 -9.16 3.27 -17.33
CA THR A 136 -9.68 4.15 -18.40
C THR A 136 -10.80 5.10 -17.95
N SER A 137 -11.53 4.78 -16.88
CA SER A 137 -12.60 5.65 -16.39
C SER A 137 -12.10 6.76 -15.46
N THR A 138 -10.98 6.55 -14.76
CA THR A 138 -10.47 7.48 -13.76
C THR A 138 -9.20 8.23 -14.17
N HIS A 139 -8.33 7.62 -14.99
CA HIS A 139 -7.02 8.17 -15.36
C HIS A 139 -6.27 8.68 -14.10
N ASP A 140 -5.74 9.91 -14.16
CA ASP A 140 -5.05 10.61 -13.06
C ASP A 140 -5.96 11.58 -12.29
N GLN A 141 -7.28 11.58 -12.56
CA GLN A 141 -8.20 12.61 -12.09
C GLN A 141 -9.18 12.15 -11.00
N GLY A 142 -9.23 10.86 -10.69
CA GLY A 142 -10.21 10.36 -9.73
C GLY A 142 -10.02 8.92 -9.27
N VAL A 143 -11.03 8.43 -8.56
CA VAL A 143 -11.13 7.05 -8.07
C VAL A 143 -12.54 6.53 -8.36
N PHE A 144 -12.69 5.23 -8.55
CA PHE A 144 -13.98 4.56 -8.60
C PHE A 144 -14.17 3.68 -7.35
N SER A 145 -15.38 3.64 -6.82
CA SER A 145 -15.73 2.71 -5.73
C SER A 145 -15.91 1.30 -6.27
N PHE A 146 -15.54 0.30 -5.49
CA PHE A 146 -15.72 -1.11 -5.86
C PHE A 146 -17.20 -1.47 -6.10
N TYR A 147 -18.12 -0.85 -5.36
CA TYR A 147 -19.55 -0.94 -5.59
C TYR A 147 -20.12 0.41 -6.05
N GLY A 148 -21.06 0.38 -7.01
CA GLY A 148 -21.62 1.59 -7.62
C GLY A 148 -22.50 2.43 -6.68
N ASP A 149 -23.07 1.80 -5.65
CA ASP A 149 -23.78 2.46 -4.55
C ASP A 149 -22.82 3.03 -3.48
N ARG A 150 -21.51 2.86 -3.66
CA ARG A 150 -20.43 3.29 -2.75
C ARG A 150 -20.47 2.64 -1.38
N ARG A 151 -21.14 1.49 -1.25
CA ARG A 151 -21.08 0.73 0.00
C ARG A 151 -19.66 0.22 0.26
N PRO A 152 -19.22 0.14 1.53
CA PRO A 152 -17.99 -0.54 1.88
C PRO A 152 -18.11 -2.07 1.66
N CYS A 153 -16.96 -2.72 1.54
CA CYS A 153 -16.83 -4.16 1.59
C CYS A 153 -16.99 -4.66 3.03
N ALA A 154 -17.72 -5.75 3.23
CA ALA A 154 -17.85 -6.50 4.46
C ALA A 154 -16.59 -7.35 4.67
N GLY A 155 -15.54 -6.67 5.16
CA GLY A 155 -14.25 -7.25 5.45
C GLY A 155 -13.42 -7.61 4.23
N ILE A 156 -12.23 -8.13 4.53
CA ILE A 156 -11.20 -8.50 3.55
C ILE A 156 -11.66 -9.60 2.58
N PRO A 157 -12.44 -10.62 2.99
CA PRO A 157 -12.93 -11.62 2.05
C PRO A 157 -13.80 -11.01 0.94
N GLU A 158 -14.69 -10.07 1.25
CA GLU A 158 -15.48 -9.38 0.22
C GLU A 158 -14.62 -8.44 -0.62
N ALA A 159 -13.66 -7.75 -0.02
CA ALA A 159 -12.71 -6.90 -0.75
C ALA A 159 -11.90 -7.70 -1.78
N LEU A 160 -11.39 -8.88 -1.43
CA LEU A 160 -10.67 -9.78 -2.34
C LEU A 160 -11.56 -10.32 -3.45
N LEU A 161 -12.78 -10.77 -3.10
CA LEU A 161 -13.75 -11.25 -4.10
C LEU A 161 -14.03 -10.15 -5.13
N ARG A 162 -14.34 -8.94 -4.65
CA ARG A 162 -14.69 -7.83 -5.51
C ARG A 162 -13.51 -7.31 -6.33
N TYR A 163 -12.30 -7.32 -5.76
CA TYR A 163 -11.08 -7.05 -6.49
C TYR A 163 -10.93 -7.99 -7.68
N ARG A 164 -11.12 -9.31 -7.52
CA ARG A 164 -11.00 -10.28 -8.62
C ARG A 164 -12.02 -10.01 -9.74
N GLU A 165 -13.25 -9.68 -9.40
CA GLU A 165 -14.29 -9.34 -10.39
C GLU A 165 -13.92 -8.10 -11.22
N ILE A 166 -13.39 -7.07 -10.56
CA ILE A 166 -12.93 -5.84 -11.20
C ILE A 166 -11.68 -6.10 -12.04
N ALA A 167 -10.66 -6.72 -11.47
CA ALA A 167 -9.40 -7.04 -12.15
C ALA A 167 -9.59 -7.87 -13.43
N ALA A 168 -10.62 -8.71 -13.48
CA ALA A 168 -10.95 -9.50 -14.67
C ALA A 168 -11.51 -8.67 -15.84
N THR A 169 -12.07 -7.48 -15.58
CA THR A 169 -12.83 -6.69 -16.58
C THR A 169 -12.30 -5.27 -16.79
N VAL A 170 -11.53 -4.75 -15.84
CA VAL A 170 -11.02 -3.38 -15.85
C VAL A 170 -10.01 -3.18 -17.00
N GLN A 171 -10.13 -2.04 -17.68
CA GLN A 171 -9.18 -1.64 -18.70
C GLN A 171 -8.11 -0.76 -18.07
N LEU A 172 -6.89 -1.30 -17.98
CA LEU A 172 -5.77 -0.60 -17.37
C LEU A 172 -5.33 0.61 -18.21
N SER A 173 -5.15 1.77 -17.58
CA SER A 173 -4.80 3.04 -18.24
C SER A 173 -3.78 3.82 -17.41
N GLY A 174 -3.82 5.14 -17.38
CA GLY A 174 -2.90 5.98 -16.63
C GLY A 174 -2.85 7.35 -17.23
#